data_AF-A0A1Q7UGB6-F1
#
_entry.id   AF-A0A1Q7UGB6-F1
#
_cell.length_a   1.000
_cell.length_b   1.000
_cell.length_c   1.000
_cell.angle_alpha   90.00
_cell.angle_beta   90.00
_cell.angle_gamma   90.00
#
_symmetry.space_group_name_H-M   'P 1'
#
loop_
_entity.id
_entity.type
_entity.pdbx_description
1 polymer ?
#
loop_
_entity_poly.entity_id
_entity_poly.type
_entity_poly.pdbx_seq_one_letter_code
_entity_poly.pdbx_strand_id
1 'polypeptide(L)'
;MVVGIAVALGVSSTRPAEPSPAAADPRVEQRLNARIEQVTQRERALARRAGQLAAREQDLARREEDVERRAAEAEAAAAAEPEPAPEPEPEPQPEPEPVPQPTRPAGRWTLQALEALTRERSGARTSSEQQDEWSTYLFFLREHADADGALPPAFDQLVNDVFGPLPRDD
;
A
#
# COMPACT_ATOMS: atom_id res chain seq x y z
N MET A 1 -27.09 89.15 -52.09
CA MET A 1 -28.55 89.12 -51.78
C MET A 1 -28.92 87.66 -51.65
N VAL A 2 -29.41 87.10 -50.55
CA VAL A 2 -30.17 87.64 -49.42
C VAL A 2 -29.68 86.97 -48.12
N VAL A 3 -29.59 87.79 -47.08
CA VAL A 3 -29.28 87.47 -45.69
C VAL A 3 -30.56 86.96 -45.03
N GLY A 4 -30.49 85.83 -44.33
CA GLY A 4 -31.59 85.32 -43.51
C GLY A 4 -31.16 85.23 -42.05
N ILE A 5 -31.27 86.35 -41.31
CA ILE A 5 -31.08 86.38 -39.86
C ILE A 5 -32.44 86.07 -39.22
N ALA A 6 -32.55 84.95 -38.52
CA ALA A 6 -33.65 84.69 -37.60
C ALA A 6 -33.22 85.10 -36.19
N VAL A 7 -33.78 86.22 -35.72
CA VAL A 7 -33.70 86.64 -34.31
C VAL A 7 -34.77 85.87 -33.54
N ALA A 8 -34.35 84.99 -32.63
CA ALA A 8 -35.22 84.42 -31.61
C ALA A 8 -34.95 85.13 -30.28
N LEU A 9 -35.97 85.85 -29.81
CA LEU A 9 -36.03 86.55 -28.53
C LEU A 9 -35.84 85.58 -27.36
N GLY A 10 -34.99 85.98 -26.41
CA GLY A 10 -34.68 85.22 -25.21
C GLY A 10 -35.84 85.19 -24.21
N VAL A 11 -36.20 83.99 -23.79
CA VAL A 11 -36.85 83.74 -22.50
C VAL A 11 -35.74 83.35 -21.53
N SER A 12 -35.40 84.26 -20.62
CA SER A 12 -34.52 83.97 -19.49
C SER A 12 -35.24 83.05 -18.50
N SER A 13 -35.16 81.74 -18.71
CA SER A 13 -35.33 80.81 -17.59
C SER A 13 -34.08 80.91 -16.74
N THR A 14 -34.21 81.41 -15.52
CA THR A 14 -33.24 81.17 -14.45
C THR A 14 -33.14 79.66 -14.26
N ARG A 15 -32.16 79.04 -14.90
CA ARG A 15 -31.71 77.69 -14.57
C ARG A 15 -31.38 77.73 -13.08
N PRO A 16 -32.03 76.95 -12.20
CA PRO A 16 -31.46 76.74 -10.88
C PRO A 16 -30.04 76.22 -11.15
N ALA A 17 -29.04 76.87 -10.54
CA ALA A 17 -27.68 76.41 -10.61
C ALA A 17 -27.70 74.93 -10.24
N GLU A 18 -27.42 74.05 -11.22
CA GLU A 18 -27.12 72.67 -10.90
C GLU A 18 -26.05 72.72 -9.82
N PRO A 19 -26.19 71.97 -8.71
CA PRO A 19 -25.13 71.91 -7.72
C PRO A 19 -23.89 71.50 -8.49
N SER A 20 -22.92 72.42 -8.59
CA SER A 20 -21.59 72.14 -9.14
C SER A 20 -21.17 70.81 -8.54
N PRO A 21 -20.73 69.81 -9.34
CA PRO A 21 -20.38 68.50 -8.80
C PRO A 21 -19.41 68.77 -7.67
N ALA A 22 -19.86 68.52 -6.43
CA ALA A 22 -19.04 68.79 -5.26
C ALA A 22 -17.76 68.00 -5.49
N ALA A 23 -16.62 68.68 -5.57
CA ALA A 23 -15.33 68.04 -5.77
C ALA A 23 -15.25 66.85 -4.81
N ALA A 24 -15.04 65.65 -5.33
CA ALA A 24 -15.01 64.45 -4.51
C ALA A 24 -13.98 64.64 -3.39
N ASP A 25 -14.27 64.10 -2.20
CA ASP A 25 -13.38 64.30 -1.04
C ASP A 25 -11.97 63.80 -1.40
N PRO A 26 -10.95 64.68 -1.39
CA PRO A 26 -9.61 64.33 -1.82
C PRO A 26 -9.01 63.16 -1.00
N ARG A 27 -9.49 62.92 0.22
CA ARG A 27 -9.07 61.74 1.01
C ARG A 27 -9.61 60.43 0.45
N VAL A 28 -10.82 60.45 -0.10
CA VAL A 28 -11.44 59.29 -0.74
C VAL A 28 -10.72 59.00 -2.06
N GLU A 29 -10.45 60.02 -2.86
CA GLU A 29 -9.68 59.89 -4.11
C GLU A 29 -8.27 59.34 -3.85
N GLN A 30 -7.55 59.87 -2.87
CA GLN A 30 -6.23 59.36 -2.49
C GLN A 30 -6.27 57.89 -2.05
N ARG A 31 -7.28 57.51 -1.25
CA ARG A 31 -7.45 56.11 -0.81
C ARG A 31 -7.75 55.19 -1.99
N LEU A 32 -8.56 55.64 -2.95
CA LEU A 32 -8.88 54.86 -4.15
C LEU A 32 -7.64 54.67 -5.01
N ASN A 33 -6.88 55.74 -5.27
CA ASN A 33 -5.64 55.67 -6.05
C ASN A 33 -4.62 54.71 -5.42
N ALA A 34 -4.42 54.80 -4.09
CA ALA A 34 -3.54 53.88 -3.38
C ALA A 34 -4.01 52.40 -3.50
N ARG A 35 -5.32 52.17 -3.49
CA ARG A 35 -5.87 50.82 -3.63
C ARG A 35 -5.75 50.29 -5.06
N ILE A 36 -5.91 51.14 -6.07
CA ILE A 36 -5.65 50.82 -7.47
C ILE A 36 -4.19 50.39 -7.63
N GLU A 37 -3.25 51.20 -7.15
CA GLU A 37 -1.82 50.87 -7.22
C GLU A 37 -1.49 49.54 -6.52
N GLN A 38 -2.05 49.30 -5.33
CA GLN A 38 -1.85 48.05 -4.60
C GLN A 38 -2.41 46.84 -5.36
N VAL A 39 -3.62 46.95 -5.93
CA VAL A 39 -4.21 45.87 -6.73
C VAL A 39 -3.38 45.62 -7.98
N THR A 40 -2.99 46.66 -8.71
CA THR A 40 -2.12 46.52 -9.88
C THR A 40 -0.79 45.86 -9.52
N GLN A 41 -0.19 46.19 -8.37
CA GLN A 41 1.04 45.55 -7.92
C GLN A 41 0.83 44.06 -7.61
N ARG A 42 -0.28 43.72 -6.94
CA ARG A 42 -0.64 42.32 -6.64
C ARG A 42 -0.92 41.53 -7.91
N GLU A 43 -1.66 42.07 -8.87
CA GLU A 43 -1.93 41.43 -10.16
C GLU A 43 -0.64 41.13 -10.91
N ARG A 44 0.28 42.09 -10.99
CA ARG A 44 1.61 41.85 -11.60
C ARG A 44 2.40 40.77 -10.85
N ALA A 45 2.32 40.73 -9.53
CA ALA A 45 3.00 39.71 -8.74
C ALA A 45 2.41 38.31 -8.98
N LEU A 46 1.07 38.21 -9.08
CA LEU A 46 0.39 36.97 -9.42
C LEU A 46 0.72 36.51 -10.84
N ALA A 47 0.73 37.41 -11.82
CA ALA A 47 1.13 37.10 -13.19
C ALA A 47 2.57 36.53 -13.26
N ARG A 48 3.51 37.12 -12.50
CA ARG A 48 4.87 36.58 -12.40
C ARG A 48 4.91 35.19 -11.78
N ARG A 49 4.14 34.95 -10.71
CA ARG A 49 4.08 33.62 -10.07
C ARG A 49 3.44 32.58 -10.99
N ALA A 50 2.37 32.95 -11.71
CA ALA A 50 1.75 32.09 -12.71
C ALA A 50 2.75 31.70 -13.81
N GLY A 51 3.54 32.67 -14.31
CA GLY A 51 4.60 32.39 -15.27
C GLY A 51 5.69 31.45 -14.72
N GLN A 52 6.09 31.62 -13.46
CA GLN A 52 7.06 30.72 -12.80
C GLN A 52 6.50 29.29 -12.63
N LEU A 53 5.23 29.16 -12.29
CA LEU A 53 4.58 27.85 -12.16
C LEU A 53 4.46 27.16 -13.52
N ALA A 54 4.01 27.87 -14.56
CA ALA A 54 3.94 27.34 -15.91
C ALA A 54 5.32 26.85 -16.41
N ALA A 55 6.39 27.59 -16.12
CA ALA A 55 7.75 27.16 -16.45
C ALA A 55 8.17 25.88 -15.71
N ARG A 56 7.80 25.74 -14.43
CA ARG A 56 8.06 24.52 -13.65
C ARG A 56 7.24 23.34 -14.14
N GLU A 57 5.98 23.54 -14.48
CA GLU A 57 5.12 22.48 -15.05
C GLU A 57 5.72 21.95 -16.36
N GLN A 58 6.19 22.83 -17.24
CA GLN A 58 6.88 22.42 -18.47
C GLN A 58 8.18 21.66 -18.20
N ASP A 59 8.97 22.09 -17.22
CA ASP A 59 10.21 21.40 -16.83
C ASP A 59 9.91 20.00 -16.25
N LEU A 60 8.87 19.88 -15.43
CA LEU A 60 8.43 18.59 -14.89
C LEU A 60 7.93 17.66 -15.99
N ALA A 61 7.11 18.15 -16.92
CA ALA A 61 6.63 17.35 -18.05
C ALA A 61 7.79 16.77 -18.88
N ARG A 62 8.84 17.58 -19.16
CA ARG A 62 10.05 17.09 -19.86
C ARG A 62 10.78 16.02 -19.07
N ARG A 63 10.87 16.17 -17.75
CA ARG A 63 11.54 15.18 -16.89
C ARG A 63 10.75 13.88 -16.81
N GLU A 64 9.42 13.97 -16.81
CA GLU A 64 8.54 12.80 -16.87
C GLU A 64 8.77 12.04 -18.18
N GLU A 65 8.75 12.72 -19.33
CA GLU A 65 9.09 12.11 -20.64
C GLU A 65 10.48 11.46 -20.65
N ASP A 66 11.48 12.12 -20.03
CA ASP A 66 12.83 11.56 -19.92
C ASP A 66 12.90 10.32 -19.01
N VAL A 67 12.12 10.30 -17.93
CA VAL A 67 12.03 9.15 -17.02
C VAL A 67 11.33 7.99 -17.72
N GLU A 68 10.22 8.24 -18.42
CA GLU A 68 9.50 7.22 -19.19
C GLU A 68 10.39 6.61 -20.27
N ARG A 69 11.14 7.44 -21.02
CA ARG A 69 12.11 6.95 -22.00
C ARG A 69 13.18 6.06 -21.37
N ARG A 70 13.77 6.49 -20.25
CA ARG A 70 14.79 5.70 -19.54
C ARG A 70 14.21 4.39 -18.98
N ALA A 71 12.97 4.41 -18.51
CA ALA A 71 12.28 3.20 -18.04
C ALA A 71 12.08 2.20 -19.20
N ALA A 72 11.62 2.67 -20.36
CA ALA A 72 11.46 1.84 -21.54
C ALA A 72 12.80 1.27 -22.05
N GLU A 73 13.87 2.07 -22.04
CA GLU A 73 15.22 1.60 -22.37
C GLU A 73 15.71 0.52 -21.40
N ALA A 74 15.49 0.70 -20.10
CA ALA A 74 15.87 -0.29 -19.09
C ALA A 74 15.07 -1.59 -19.22
N GLU A 75 13.77 -1.51 -19.48
CA GLU A 75 12.91 -2.67 -19.73
C GLU A 75 13.35 -3.42 -20.99
N ALA A 76 13.63 -2.71 -22.07
CA ALA A 76 14.14 -3.30 -23.31
C ALA A 76 15.51 -3.97 -23.10
N ALA A 77 16.39 -3.38 -22.30
CA ALA A 77 17.68 -3.97 -21.96
C ALA A 77 17.52 -5.26 -21.13
N ALA A 78 16.64 -5.25 -20.13
CA ALA A 78 16.35 -6.44 -19.32
C ALA A 78 15.74 -7.58 -20.16
N ALA A 79 14.87 -7.25 -21.12
CA ALA A 79 14.28 -8.24 -22.03
C ALA A 79 15.30 -8.82 -23.04
N ALA A 80 16.39 -8.10 -23.31
CA ALA A 80 17.46 -8.53 -24.21
C ALA A 80 18.60 -9.27 -23.51
N GLU A 81 18.64 -9.28 -22.17
CA GLU A 81 19.66 -9.99 -21.41
C GLU A 81 19.44 -11.51 -21.54
N PRO A 82 20.45 -12.28 -22.01
CA PRO A 82 20.32 -13.72 -22.13
C PRO A 82 20.18 -14.36 -20.75
N GLU A 83 19.36 -15.41 -20.65
CA GLU A 83 19.28 -16.21 -19.42
C GLU A 83 20.69 -16.67 -19.00
N PRO A 84 21.01 -16.62 -17.70
CA PRO A 84 22.28 -17.12 -17.21
C PRO A 84 22.44 -18.58 -17.66
N ALA A 85 23.62 -18.92 -18.16
CA ALA A 85 23.93 -20.30 -18.52
C ALA A 85 23.65 -21.21 -17.31
N PRO A 86 23.06 -22.40 -17.52
CA PRO A 86 22.82 -23.33 -16.42
C PRO A 86 24.12 -23.59 -15.68
N GLU A 87 24.06 -23.54 -14.34
CA GLU A 87 25.18 -23.93 -13.51
C GLU A 87 25.63 -25.36 -13.88
N PRO A 88 26.95 -25.63 -13.91
CA PRO A 88 27.44 -26.97 -14.18
C PRO A 88 26.84 -27.95 -13.17
N GLU A 89 26.36 -29.11 -13.64
CA GLU A 89 25.89 -30.16 -12.76
C GLU A 89 26.98 -30.49 -11.74
N PRO A 90 26.66 -30.53 -10.43
CA PRO A 90 27.62 -30.92 -9.43
C PRO A 90 28.13 -32.33 -9.73
N GLU A 91 29.45 -32.50 -9.69
CA GLU A 91 30.05 -33.84 -9.81
C GLU A 91 29.41 -34.77 -8.76
N PRO A 92 29.14 -36.03 -9.12
CA PRO A 92 28.54 -36.98 -8.20
C PRO A 92 29.44 -37.12 -6.97
N GLN A 93 28.93 -36.67 -5.82
CA GLN A 93 29.60 -36.90 -4.55
C GLN A 93 29.66 -38.41 -4.29
N PRO A 94 30.78 -38.92 -3.75
CA PRO A 94 30.87 -40.32 -3.36
C PRO A 94 29.72 -40.65 -2.41
N GLU A 95 29.09 -41.83 -2.59
CA GLU A 95 28.03 -42.29 -1.68
C GLU A 95 28.55 -42.21 -0.24
N PRO A 96 27.83 -41.50 0.65
CA PRO A 96 28.22 -41.44 2.04
C PRO A 96 28.19 -42.86 2.61
N GLU A 97 29.28 -43.27 3.27
CA GLU A 97 29.26 -44.46 4.09
C GLU A 97 28.07 -44.37 5.07
N PRO A 98 27.34 -45.47 5.31
CA PRO A 98 26.18 -45.45 6.20
C PRO A 98 26.62 -45.00 7.59
N VAL A 99 26.36 -43.72 7.90
CA VAL A 99 26.53 -43.20 9.24
C VAL A 99 25.52 -43.89 10.15
N PRO A 100 25.93 -44.44 11.30
CA PRO A 100 24.99 -45.01 12.25
C PRO A 100 24.00 -43.91 12.61
N GLN A 101 22.71 -44.20 12.40
CA GLN A 101 21.65 -43.27 12.76
C GLN A 101 21.79 -42.96 14.25
N PRO A 102 21.81 -41.67 14.65
CA PRO A 102 21.79 -41.34 16.06
C PRO A 102 20.57 -42.02 16.66
N THR A 103 20.77 -42.85 17.67
CA THR A 103 19.69 -43.41 18.47
C THR A 103 18.93 -42.24 19.07
N ARG A 104 17.80 -41.87 18.45
CA ARG A 104 16.89 -40.91 19.04
C ARG A 104 16.38 -41.53 20.34
N PRO A 105 16.39 -40.79 21.47
CA PRO A 105 15.77 -41.29 22.68
C PRO A 105 14.31 -41.63 22.36
N ALA A 106 13.91 -42.87 22.60
CA ALA A 106 12.53 -43.27 22.45
C ALA A 106 11.66 -42.40 23.35
N GLY A 107 10.61 -41.79 22.79
CA GLY A 107 9.62 -41.10 23.60
C GLY A 107 8.78 -42.11 24.39
N ARG A 108 8.06 -41.59 25.37
CA ARG A 108 7.26 -42.42 26.28
C ARG A 108 6.00 -43.01 25.64
N TRP A 109 5.61 -42.50 24.47
CA TRP A 109 4.38 -42.89 23.77
C TRP A 109 4.68 -43.72 22.53
N THR A 110 3.86 -44.74 22.30
CA THR A 110 3.87 -45.52 21.05
C THR A 110 2.57 -45.31 20.28
N LEU A 111 2.64 -45.40 18.95
CA LEU A 111 1.46 -45.31 18.09
C LEU A 111 0.42 -46.38 18.46
N GLN A 112 0.89 -47.59 18.79
CA GLN A 112 0.03 -48.69 19.23
C GLN A 112 -0.72 -48.37 20.53
N ALA A 113 -0.06 -47.73 21.50
CA ALA A 113 -0.71 -47.30 22.75
C ALA A 113 -1.79 -46.25 22.49
N LEU A 114 -1.56 -45.31 21.57
CA LEU A 114 -2.55 -44.29 21.21
C LEU A 114 -3.74 -44.87 20.43
N GLU A 115 -3.49 -45.82 19.53
CA GLU A 115 -4.56 -46.54 18.82
C GLU A 115 -5.42 -47.37 19.79
N ALA A 116 -4.79 -48.04 20.77
CA ALA A 116 -5.49 -48.78 21.81
C ALA A 116 -6.32 -47.85 22.70
N LEU A 117 -5.74 -46.75 23.17
CA LEU A 117 -6.39 -45.74 24.00
C LEU A 117 -7.60 -45.10 23.29
N THR A 118 -7.44 -44.79 22.01
CA THR A 118 -8.51 -44.27 21.16
C THR A 118 -9.64 -45.29 21.06
N ARG A 119 -9.32 -46.55 20.73
CA ARG A 119 -10.30 -47.64 20.58
C ARG A 119 -11.07 -47.91 21.87
N GLU A 120 -10.40 -47.88 23.01
CA GLU A 120 -11.03 -48.04 24.33
C GLU A 120 -12.06 -46.93 24.61
N ARG A 121 -11.76 -45.70 24.20
CA ARG A 121 -12.60 -44.53 24.48
C ARG A 121 -13.73 -44.34 23.47
N SER A 122 -13.56 -44.80 22.22
CA SER A 122 -14.57 -44.72 21.16
C SER A 122 -15.92 -45.33 21.56
N GLY A 123 -15.95 -46.28 22.50
CA GLY A 123 -17.18 -46.98 22.90
C GLY A 123 -17.99 -46.33 24.02
N ALA A 124 -17.42 -45.42 24.82
CA ALA A 124 -18.05 -45.04 26.09
C ALA A 124 -18.66 -43.64 26.12
N ARG A 125 -18.04 -42.60 25.55
CA ARG A 125 -18.50 -41.18 25.70
C ARG A 125 -17.94 -40.17 24.67
N THR A 126 -17.35 -40.63 23.56
CA THR A 126 -16.63 -39.77 22.60
C THR A 126 -17.52 -39.36 21.42
N SER A 127 -17.61 -38.06 21.10
CA SER A 127 -18.35 -37.55 19.93
C SER A 127 -17.69 -37.95 18.60
N SER A 128 -18.44 -37.93 17.49
CA SER A 128 -17.87 -38.21 16.15
C SER A 128 -16.76 -37.23 15.79
N GLU A 129 -16.93 -35.94 16.12
CA GLU A 129 -15.92 -34.91 15.86
C GLU A 129 -14.59 -35.20 16.58
N GLN A 130 -14.66 -35.69 17.83
CA GLN A 130 -13.47 -36.06 18.60
C GLN A 130 -12.79 -37.33 18.04
N GLN A 131 -13.57 -38.26 17.47
CA GLN A 131 -13.04 -39.45 16.80
C GLN A 131 -12.33 -39.08 15.49
N ASP A 132 -12.90 -38.15 14.72
CA ASP A 132 -12.30 -37.64 13.48
C ASP A 132 -11.01 -36.86 13.76
N GLU A 133 -10.99 -36.08 14.84
CA GLU A 133 -9.79 -35.39 15.32
C GLU A 133 -8.67 -36.39 15.69
N TRP A 134 -8.97 -37.40 16.53
CA TRP A 134 -7.98 -38.42 16.90
C TRP A 134 -7.46 -39.21 15.69
N SER A 135 -8.35 -39.55 14.75
CA SER A 135 -7.98 -40.20 13.49
C SER A 135 -7.00 -39.34 12.67
N THR A 136 -7.26 -38.04 12.60
CA THR A 136 -6.41 -37.07 11.91
C THR A 136 -5.02 -36.99 12.55
N TYR A 137 -4.93 -36.88 13.88
CA TYR A 137 -3.64 -36.84 14.57
C TYR A 137 -2.88 -38.17 14.47
N LEU A 138 -3.55 -39.31 14.59
CA LEU A 138 -2.92 -40.63 14.43
C LEU A 138 -2.33 -40.82 13.03
N PHE A 139 -2.99 -40.29 12.00
CA PHE A 139 -2.47 -40.30 10.64
C PHE A 139 -1.12 -39.55 10.55
N PHE A 140 -1.03 -38.33 11.09
CA PHE A 140 0.21 -37.54 11.08
C PHE A 140 1.31 -38.12 11.98
N LEU A 141 0.94 -38.67 13.14
CA LEU A 141 1.90 -39.27 14.08
C LEU A 141 2.56 -40.53 13.51
N ARG A 142 1.89 -41.27 12.62
CA ARG A 142 2.46 -42.45 11.95
C ARG A 142 3.69 -42.12 11.11
N GLU A 143 3.71 -40.95 10.47
CA GLU A 143 4.87 -40.49 9.67
C GLU A 143 6.10 -40.17 10.53
N HIS A 144 5.89 -39.94 11.83
CA HIS A 144 6.93 -39.53 12.77
C HIS A 144 7.36 -40.65 13.72
N ALA A 145 6.65 -41.78 13.73
CA ALA A 145 6.98 -42.93 14.57
C ALA A 145 8.21 -43.66 14.02
N ASP A 146 9.10 -44.10 14.91
CA ASP A 146 10.20 -44.99 14.53
C ASP A 146 9.66 -46.39 14.14
N ALA A 147 10.54 -47.27 13.64
CA ALA A 147 10.16 -48.61 13.18
C ALA A 147 9.42 -49.45 14.24
N ASP A 148 9.73 -49.24 15.51
CA ASP A 148 9.07 -49.91 16.66
C ASP A 148 7.78 -49.19 17.10
N GLY A 149 7.36 -48.14 16.39
CA GLY A 149 6.16 -47.36 16.68
C GLY A 149 6.34 -46.31 17.78
N ALA A 150 7.55 -46.12 18.32
CA ALA A 150 7.84 -45.11 19.32
C ALA A 150 7.78 -43.70 18.71
N LEU A 151 7.09 -42.78 19.38
CA LEU A 151 7.03 -41.38 18.97
C LEU A 151 8.22 -40.61 19.55
N PRO A 152 8.78 -39.62 18.84
CA PRO A 152 9.81 -38.75 19.39
C PRO A 152 9.32 -37.99 20.64
N PRO A 153 10.18 -37.74 21.64
CA PRO A 153 9.80 -37.01 22.87
C PRO A 153 9.23 -35.61 22.62
N ALA A 154 9.50 -35.02 21.45
CA ALA A 154 8.92 -33.73 21.05
C ALA A 154 7.38 -33.76 20.98
N PHE A 155 6.78 -34.93 20.71
CA PHE A 155 5.33 -35.10 20.61
C PHE A 155 4.65 -35.35 21.95
N ASP A 156 5.40 -35.54 23.03
CA ASP A 156 4.88 -35.85 24.36
C ASP A 156 3.84 -34.84 24.87
N GLN A 157 4.06 -33.55 24.63
CA GLN A 157 3.12 -32.50 25.04
C GLN A 157 1.84 -32.57 24.21
N LEU A 158 1.96 -32.63 22.88
CA LEU A 158 0.81 -32.74 21.97
C LEU A 158 -0.03 -33.97 22.30
N VAL A 159 0.62 -35.11 22.52
CA VAL A 159 -0.07 -36.36 22.82
C VAL A 159 -0.84 -36.25 24.13
N ASN A 160 -0.26 -35.64 25.17
CA ASN A 160 -1.00 -35.38 26.41
C ASN A 160 -2.19 -34.44 26.22
N ASP A 161 -2.04 -33.41 25.40
CA ASP A 161 -3.07 -32.39 25.21
C ASP A 161 -4.28 -32.96 24.43
N VAL A 162 -4.01 -33.78 23.41
CA VAL A 162 -5.04 -34.33 22.50
C VAL A 162 -5.61 -35.66 22.99
N PHE A 163 -4.76 -36.55 23.49
CA PHE A 163 -5.13 -37.91 23.90
C PHE A 163 -5.13 -38.09 25.43
N GLY A 164 -4.73 -37.10 26.21
CA GLY A 164 -4.67 -37.21 27.67
C GLY A 164 -3.45 -37.97 28.17
N PRO A 165 -3.34 -38.18 29.50
CA PRO A 165 -2.14 -38.74 30.13
C PRO A 165 -1.92 -40.21 29.79
N LEU A 166 -0.66 -40.66 29.92
CA LEU A 166 -0.22 -42.05 29.74
C LEU A 166 -1.15 -43.04 30.46
N PRO A 167 -1.58 -44.13 29.79
CA PRO A 167 -2.02 -45.32 30.50
C PRO A 167 -0.88 -45.76 31.41
N ARG A 168 -1.17 -46.09 32.67
CA ARG A 168 -0.14 -46.62 33.57
C ARG A 168 0.29 -47.99 33.03
N ASP A 169 1.60 -48.23 32.99
CA ASP A 169 2.14 -49.57 32.74
C ASP A 169 1.68 -50.49 33.88
N ASP A 170 0.89 -51.52 33.57
CA ASP A 170 0.63 -52.68 34.43
C ASP A 170 1.69 -53.76 34.19
#